data_AF-E3UTG3-F1
#
_entry.id   AF-E3UTG3-F1
#
_cell.length_a   1.000
_cell.length_b   1.000
_cell.length_c   1.000
_cell.angle_alpha   90.00
_cell.angle_beta   90.00
_cell.angle_gamma   90.00
#
_symmetry.space_group_name_H-M   'P 1'
#
loop_
_entity.id
_entity.type
_entity.pdbx_description
1 polymer ?
#
loop_
_entity_poly.entity_id
_entity_poly.type
_entity_poly.pdbx_seq_one_letter_code
_entity_poly.pdbx_strand_id
1 'polypeptide(L)'
;MLRLITLNNPRMAQAFIDYMASREIEIQMMPEGSGQFALWLLDEQHQIEAEAELNHFLHNPNDRKYQAASWDVAESRKSHFQYRSPSMLAMLKAKAGPITLGVMMVCAIIFALHQFGLANQVFSALHFPALAGQQWQIWRWFSHALLHFSVLHIVFNLIWCGSWGAMLKTARLIQLDSYFSDITVVGAAQLG
;
A
#
# COMPACT_ATOMS: atom_id res chain seq x y z
N MET A 1 -1.52 23.84 27.01
CA MET A 1 -1.57 22.66 26.12
C MET A 1 -2.37 21.58 26.82
N LEU A 2 -3.55 21.25 26.28
CA LEU A 2 -4.53 20.37 26.92
C LEU A 2 -4.70 19.09 26.08
N ARG A 3 -4.71 17.92 26.71
CA ARG A 3 -4.98 16.65 26.03
C ARG A 3 -6.48 16.50 25.80
N LEU A 4 -6.87 16.28 24.55
CA LEU A 4 -8.27 16.10 24.16
C LEU A 4 -8.67 14.61 24.17
N ILE A 5 -7.99 13.80 23.37
CA ILE A 5 -8.34 12.38 23.18
C ILE A 5 -7.16 11.59 22.60
N THR A 6 -7.21 10.27 22.74
CA THR A 6 -6.36 9.34 22.02
C THR A 6 -7.18 8.56 20.99
N LEU A 7 -6.74 8.58 19.74
CA LEU A 7 -7.35 7.89 18.60
C LEU A 7 -6.41 6.80 18.07
N ASN A 8 -6.96 5.67 17.64
CA ASN A 8 -6.21 4.57 17.01
C ASN A 8 -6.14 4.68 15.48
N ASN A 9 -6.79 5.70 14.90
CA ASN A 9 -6.83 5.91 13.46
C ASN A 9 -6.22 7.27 13.10
N PRO A 10 -5.00 7.31 12.52
CA PRO A 10 -4.31 8.56 12.22
C PRO A 10 -5.04 9.40 11.17
N ARG A 11 -5.74 8.77 10.21
CA ARG A 11 -6.48 9.49 9.17
C ARG A 11 -7.70 10.22 9.75
N MET A 12 -8.39 9.57 10.69
CA MET A 12 -9.50 10.18 11.41
C MET A 12 -9.02 11.36 12.27
N ALA A 13 -7.92 11.16 12.99
CA ALA A 13 -7.31 12.21 13.80
C ALA A 13 -6.89 13.43 12.94
N GLN A 14 -6.34 13.18 11.74
CA GLN A 14 -5.96 14.25 10.80
C GLN A 14 -7.18 15.03 10.29
N ALA A 15 -8.28 14.36 9.92
CA ALA A 15 -9.48 15.05 9.43
C ALA A 15 -10.06 16.02 10.48
N PHE A 16 -10.02 15.64 11.76
CA PHE A 16 -10.42 16.53 12.84
C PHE A 16 -9.46 17.72 13.01
N ILE A 17 -8.14 17.47 12.95
CA ILE A 17 -7.14 18.55 13.00
C ILE A 17 -7.32 19.54 11.85
N ASP A 18 -7.60 19.06 10.64
CA ASP A 18 -7.78 19.92 9.47
C ASP A 18 -9.04 20.80 9.62
N TYR A 19 -10.14 20.23 10.13
CA TYR A 19 -11.34 21.00 10.42
C TYR A 19 -11.15 22.04 11.54
N MET A 20 -10.42 21.70 12.60
CA MET A 20 -10.15 22.67 13.66
C MET A 20 -9.21 23.78 13.18
N ALA A 21 -8.26 23.45 12.30
CA ALA A 21 -7.39 24.42 11.66
C ALA A 21 -8.12 25.38 10.72
N SER A 22 -9.19 24.96 10.04
CA SER A 22 -10.02 25.88 9.25
C SER A 22 -10.81 26.87 10.10
N ARG A 23 -10.91 26.61 11.42
CA ARG A 23 -11.46 27.53 12.44
C ARG A 23 -10.39 28.27 13.21
N GLU A 24 -9.14 28.26 12.74
CA GLU A 24 -7.97 28.88 13.39
C GLU A 24 -7.61 28.26 14.76
N ILE A 25 -8.11 27.04 15.05
CA ILE A 25 -7.82 26.32 16.29
C ILE A 25 -6.72 25.29 16.04
N GLU A 26 -5.55 25.52 16.65
CA GLU A 26 -4.41 24.64 16.47
C GLU A 26 -4.46 23.42 17.41
N ILE A 27 -4.43 22.23 16.79
CA ILE A 27 -4.33 20.94 17.46
C ILE A 27 -3.09 20.21 16.94
N GLN A 28 -2.29 19.67 17.87
CA GLN A 28 -1.13 18.84 17.59
C GLN A 28 -1.44 17.36 17.82
N MET A 29 -0.96 16.52 16.90
CA MET A 29 -0.99 15.06 17.05
C MET A 29 0.36 14.56 17.56
N MET A 30 0.35 13.75 18.62
CA MET A 30 1.55 13.10 19.15
C MET A 30 1.36 11.57 19.18
N PRO A 31 2.35 10.78 18.71
CA PRO A 31 2.29 9.32 18.82
C PRO A 31 2.47 8.89 20.29
N GLU A 32 1.59 8.02 20.79
CA GLU A 32 1.59 7.54 22.19
C GLU A 32 2.11 6.09 22.31
N GLY A 33 2.51 5.48 21.20
CA GLY A 33 2.91 4.07 21.12
C GLY A 33 1.72 3.16 20.78
N SER A 34 1.99 1.89 20.44
CA SER A 34 0.96 0.88 20.13
C SER A 34 -0.04 1.26 19.02
N GLY A 35 0.37 2.13 18.08
CA GLY A 35 -0.50 2.60 16.99
C GLY A 35 -1.55 3.63 17.41
N GLN A 36 -1.42 4.22 18.60
CA GLN A 36 -2.32 5.24 19.13
C GLN A 36 -1.72 6.64 18.99
N PHE A 37 -2.59 7.63 18.77
CA PHE A 37 -2.24 9.02 18.54
C PHE A 37 -3.05 9.91 19.48
N ALA A 38 -2.37 10.68 20.31
CA ALA A 38 -3.00 11.66 21.19
C ALA A 38 -3.13 13.01 20.49
N LEU A 39 -4.28 13.65 20.66
CA LEU A 39 -4.57 15.01 20.19
C LEU A 39 -4.41 15.99 21.34
N TRP A 40 -3.64 17.05 21.11
CA TRP A 40 -3.29 18.09 22.07
C TRP A 40 -3.72 19.45 21.53
N LEU A 41 -4.61 20.11 22.25
CA LEU A 41 -5.01 21.49 21.99
C LEU A 41 -3.92 22.44 22.49
N LEU A 42 -3.48 23.38 21.65
CA LEU A 42 -2.43 24.32 22.04
C LEU A 42 -2.96 25.40 22.98
N ASP A 43 -4.12 25.98 22.62
CA ASP A 43 -4.76 27.07 23.34
C ASP A 43 -5.98 26.58 24.12
N GLU A 44 -5.92 26.72 25.44
CA GLU A 44 -6.98 26.30 26.36
C GLU A 44 -8.24 27.17 26.26
N GLN A 45 -8.16 28.36 25.66
CA GLN A 45 -9.33 29.24 25.45
C GLN A 45 -10.39 28.59 24.54
N HIS A 46 -9.97 27.71 23.63
CA HIS A 46 -10.84 26.99 22.72
C HIS A 46 -11.27 25.61 23.25
N GLN A 47 -11.01 25.29 24.52
CA GLN A 47 -11.29 23.96 25.07
C GLN A 47 -12.77 23.58 24.92
N ILE A 48 -13.69 24.46 25.31
CA ILE A 48 -15.13 24.17 25.28
C ILE A 48 -15.60 23.88 23.86
N GLU A 49 -15.13 24.67 22.89
CA GLU A 49 -15.45 24.53 21.48
C GLU A 49 -14.84 23.25 20.88
N ALA A 50 -13.58 22.96 21.20
CA ALA A 50 -12.87 21.78 20.75
C ALA A 50 -13.49 20.49 21.30
N GLU A 51 -13.87 20.45 22.57
CA GLU A 51 -14.53 19.30 23.20
C GLU A 51 -15.95 19.09 22.65
N ALA A 52 -16.72 20.16 22.44
CA ALA A 52 -18.05 20.06 21.86
C ALA A 52 -18.02 19.52 20.43
N GLU A 53 -17.10 20.05 19.60
CA GLU A 53 -16.92 19.59 18.23
C GLU A 53 -16.32 18.18 18.18
N LEU A 54 -15.40 17.84 19.08
CA LEU A 54 -14.83 16.50 19.17
C LEU A 54 -15.91 15.47 19.48
N ASN A 55 -16.83 15.78 20.41
CA ASN A 55 -17.96 14.91 20.68
C ASN A 55 -18.83 14.72 19.43
N HIS A 56 -19.10 15.78 18.67
CA HIS A 56 -19.84 15.66 17.41
C HIS A 56 -19.09 14.80 16.38
N PHE A 57 -17.77 14.98 16.27
CA PHE A 57 -16.91 14.23 15.37
C PHE A 57 -16.87 12.73 15.71
N LEU A 58 -16.81 12.37 17.00
CA LEU A 58 -16.82 10.98 17.44
C LEU A 58 -18.14 10.26 17.12
N HIS A 59 -19.26 10.99 17.15
CA HIS A 59 -20.57 10.44 16.77
C HIS A 59 -20.74 10.34 15.25
N ASN A 60 -20.24 11.33 14.50
CA ASN A 60 -20.38 11.42 13.04
C ASN A 60 -19.03 11.71 12.35
N PRO A 61 -18.06 10.77 12.35
CA PRO A 61 -16.71 11.02 11.84
C PRO A 61 -16.67 11.16 10.30
N ASN A 62 -17.70 10.68 9.61
CA ASN A 62 -17.81 10.73 8.15
C ASN A 62 -18.59 11.94 7.63
N ASP A 63 -18.87 12.95 8.47
CA ASP A 63 -19.55 14.17 8.03
C ASP A 63 -18.73 14.89 6.94
N ARG A 64 -19.43 15.46 5.96
CA ARG A 64 -18.84 16.15 4.81
C ARG A 64 -17.94 17.30 5.22
N LYS A 65 -18.24 17.99 6.33
CA LYS A 65 -17.47 19.14 6.82
C LYS A 65 -16.03 18.77 7.19
N TYR A 66 -15.80 17.61 7.79
CA TYR A 66 -14.45 17.15 8.16
C TYR A 66 -13.65 16.66 6.94
N GLN A 67 -14.35 16.11 5.93
CA GLN A 67 -13.71 15.70 4.68
C GLN A 67 -13.33 16.89 3.80
N ALA A 68 -14.20 17.90 3.73
CA ALA A 68 -13.96 19.11 2.94
C ALA A 68 -12.79 19.93 3.49
N ALA A 69 -12.73 20.12 4.83
CA ALA A 69 -11.65 20.87 5.45
C ALA A 69 -10.26 20.27 5.21
N SER A 70 -10.15 18.95 5.04
CA SER A 70 -8.90 18.28 4.71
C SER A 70 -8.35 18.70 3.34
N TRP A 71 -9.21 19.10 2.40
CA TRP A 71 -8.78 19.64 1.10
C TRP A 71 -8.37 21.11 1.19
N ASP A 72 -9.18 21.94 1.86
CA ASP A 72 -8.94 23.39 1.96
C ASP A 72 -7.67 23.71 2.78
N VAL A 73 -7.39 22.92 3.83
CA VAL A 73 -6.23 23.11 4.71
C VAL A 73 -4.96 22.46 4.16
N ALA A 74 -5.09 21.45 3.28
CA ALA A 74 -3.95 20.85 2.60
C ALA A 74 -3.22 21.84 1.66
N GLU A 75 -3.93 22.84 1.13
CA GLU A 75 -3.32 23.87 0.27
C GLU A 75 -2.61 24.97 1.07
N SER A 76 -3.04 25.24 2.32
CA SER A 76 -2.53 26.35 3.13
C SER A 76 -1.44 25.98 4.14
N ARG A 77 -1.33 24.72 4.59
CA ARG A 77 -0.26 24.28 5.49
C ARG A 77 0.83 23.48 4.78
N LYS A 78 2.07 24.00 4.83
CA LYS A 78 3.31 23.21 4.68
C LYS A 78 3.37 22.20 5.83
N SER A 79 2.69 21.06 5.70
CA SER A 79 2.60 20.11 6.80
C SER A 79 3.98 19.58 7.17
N HIS A 80 4.32 19.71 8.46
CA HIS A 80 5.51 19.10 9.09
C HIS A 80 5.23 17.63 9.44
N PHE A 81 4.45 16.94 8.61
CA PHE A 81 4.30 15.50 8.64
C PHE A 81 4.66 15.02 7.25
N GLN A 82 5.93 14.67 7.06
CA GLN A 82 6.34 13.91 5.90
C GLN A 82 5.63 12.56 5.99
N TYR A 83 4.43 12.47 5.41
CA TYR A 83 3.92 11.20 4.94
C TYR A 83 4.90 10.77 3.85
N ARG A 84 6.00 10.13 4.28
CA ARG A 84 6.99 9.55 3.39
C ARG A 84 6.29 8.33 2.81
N SER A 85 5.35 8.57 1.89
CA SER A 85 4.80 7.53 1.06
C SER A 85 6.03 6.83 0.49
N PRO A 86 6.27 5.56 0.83
CA PRO A 86 7.41 4.86 0.28
C PRO A 86 7.34 5.04 -1.23
N SER A 87 8.46 5.41 -1.85
CA SER A 87 8.48 5.57 -3.30
C SER A 87 7.84 4.33 -3.93
N MET A 88 7.10 4.48 -5.03
CA MET A 88 6.39 3.34 -5.63
C MET A 88 7.32 2.13 -5.80
N LEU A 89 8.59 2.40 -6.10
CA LEU A 89 9.68 1.43 -6.20
C LEU A 89 10.05 0.77 -4.86
N ALA A 90 10.10 1.52 -3.76
CA ALA A 90 10.28 0.98 -2.41
C ALA A 90 9.09 0.14 -1.96
N MET A 91 7.85 0.54 -2.30
CA MET A 91 6.65 -0.22 -1.98
C MET A 91 6.55 -1.53 -2.79
N LEU A 92 6.92 -1.49 -4.07
CA LEU A 92 7.08 -2.66 -4.93
C LEU A 92 8.14 -3.62 -4.38
N LYS A 93 9.31 -3.11 -3.98
CA LYS A 93 10.40 -3.94 -3.41
C LYS A 93 10.04 -4.55 -2.05
N ALA A 94 9.27 -3.84 -1.23
CA ALA A 94 8.86 -4.32 0.10
C ALA A 94 7.79 -5.43 0.03
N LYS A 95 6.88 -5.40 -0.96
CA LYS A 95 5.81 -6.40 -1.10
C LYS A 95 6.14 -7.53 -2.10
N ALA A 96 6.91 -7.25 -3.15
CA ALA A 96 7.19 -8.22 -4.21
C ALA A 96 8.41 -9.10 -3.88
N GLY A 97 8.36 -10.38 -4.25
CA GLY A 97 9.53 -11.27 -4.17
C GLY A 97 10.58 -11.00 -5.24
N PRO A 98 11.81 -11.50 -5.06
CA PRO A 98 12.85 -11.40 -6.09
C PRO A 98 12.39 -12.01 -7.43
N ILE A 99 11.62 -13.10 -7.39
CA ILE A 99 11.01 -13.72 -8.58
C ILE A 99 10.00 -12.77 -9.24
N THR A 100 9.09 -12.18 -8.46
CA THR A 100 8.11 -11.22 -8.96
C THR A 100 8.81 -10.01 -9.59
N LEU A 101 9.83 -9.45 -8.93
CA LEU A 101 10.63 -8.35 -9.47
C LEU A 101 11.32 -8.74 -10.79
N GLY A 102 11.85 -9.96 -10.89
CA GLY A 102 12.43 -10.49 -12.13
C GLY A 102 11.41 -10.56 -13.28
N VAL A 103 10.22 -11.11 -13.02
CA VAL A 103 9.14 -11.17 -14.02
C VAL A 103 8.71 -9.77 -14.46
N MET A 104 8.54 -8.84 -13.52
CA MET A 104 8.20 -7.45 -13.81
C MET A 104 9.25 -6.76 -14.68
N MET A 105 10.53 -7.00 -14.41
CA MET A 105 11.65 -6.47 -15.20
C MET A 105 11.64 -7.04 -16.62
N VAL A 106 11.43 -8.35 -16.78
CA VAL A 106 11.34 -9.02 -18.09
C VAL A 106 10.18 -8.45 -18.90
N CYS A 107 8.99 -8.31 -18.31
CA CYS A 107 7.84 -7.69 -18.98
C CYS A 107 8.12 -6.25 -19.41
N ALA A 108 8.79 -5.45 -18.57
CA ALA A 108 9.15 -4.07 -18.88
C ALA A 108 10.13 -3.98 -20.06
N ILE A 109 11.14 -4.86 -20.12
CA ILE A 109 12.10 -4.93 -21.22
C ILE A 109 11.40 -5.31 -22.53
N ILE A 110 10.56 -6.35 -22.50
CA ILE A 110 9.81 -6.81 -23.69
C ILE A 110 8.89 -5.70 -24.22
N PHE A 111 8.21 -4.99 -23.33
CA PHE A 111 7.37 -3.86 -23.69
C PHE A 111 8.17 -2.69 -24.29
N ALA A 112 9.33 -2.37 -23.73
CA ALA A 112 10.21 -1.34 -24.28
C ALA A 112 10.69 -1.73 -25.70
N LEU A 113 11.16 -2.96 -25.89
CA LEU A 113 11.58 -3.47 -27.21
C LEU A 113 10.44 -3.37 -28.24
N HIS A 114 9.22 -3.71 -27.84
CA HIS A 114 8.03 -3.55 -28.68
C HIS A 114 7.83 -2.08 -29.10
N GLN A 115 8.02 -1.13 -28.18
CA GLN A 115 7.83 0.30 -28.44
C GLN A 115 8.93 0.91 -29.33
N PHE A 116 10.16 0.38 -29.29
CA PHE A 116 11.29 0.82 -30.12
C PHE A 116 11.33 0.20 -31.53
N GLY A 117 10.20 -0.34 -32.02
CA GLY A 117 10.06 -0.82 -33.40
C GLY A 117 10.41 -2.28 -33.63
N LEU A 118 10.72 -3.04 -32.56
CA LEU A 118 10.97 -4.49 -32.64
C LEU A 118 9.70 -5.33 -32.40
N ALA A 119 8.52 -4.69 -32.43
CA ALA A 119 7.22 -5.30 -32.18
C ALA A 119 7.01 -6.63 -32.92
N ASN A 120 7.27 -6.65 -34.24
CA ASN A 120 7.09 -7.85 -35.06
C ASN A 120 8.04 -8.99 -34.69
N GLN A 121 9.27 -8.67 -34.31
CA GLN A 121 10.29 -9.67 -33.95
C GLN A 121 9.98 -10.28 -32.58
N VAL A 122 9.63 -9.42 -31.61
CA VAL A 122 9.20 -9.82 -30.27
C VAL A 122 7.93 -10.68 -30.34
N PHE A 123 6.94 -10.24 -31.11
CA PHE A 123 5.71 -11.00 -31.33
C PHE A 123 6.02 -12.34 -31.99
N SER A 124 6.78 -12.34 -33.10
CA SER A 124 7.19 -13.54 -33.82
C SER A 124 7.89 -14.56 -32.93
N ALA A 125 8.67 -14.13 -31.95
CA ALA A 125 9.42 -15.01 -31.06
C ALA A 125 8.57 -15.57 -29.91
N LEU A 126 7.65 -14.78 -29.36
CA LEU A 126 6.96 -15.07 -28.10
C LEU A 126 5.49 -15.48 -28.24
N HIS A 127 4.89 -15.35 -29.43
CA HIS A 127 3.49 -15.73 -29.65
C HIS A 127 3.25 -17.23 -29.43
N PHE A 128 2.00 -17.56 -29.11
CA PHE A 128 1.52 -18.93 -28.93
C PHE A 128 1.73 -19.78 -30.21
N PRO A 129 2.09 -21.07 -30.14
CA PRO A 129 2.32 -21.89 -31.33
C PRO A 129 1.09 -21.88 -32.25
N ALA A 130 1.24 -21.34 -33.45
CA ALA A 130 0.13 -21.19 -34.41
C ALA A 130 0.38 -21.96 -35.72
N LEU A 131 1.64 -22.29 -36.03
CA LEU A 131 2.02 -23.04 -37.22
C LEU A 131 2.47 -24.46 -36.90
N ALA A 132 2.25 -25.38 -37.85
CA ALA A 132 2.78 -26.73 -37.80
C ALA A 132 4.32 -26.71 -37.65
N GLY A 133 4.85 -27.46 -36.69
CA GLY A 133 6.29 -27.48 -36.36
C GLY A 133 6.70 -26.56 -35.20
N GLN A 134 5.85 -25.63 -34.75
CA GLN A 134 6.14 -24.78 -33.59
C GLN A 134 5.79 -25.42 -32.24
N GLN A 135 5.10 -26.57 -32.24
CA GLN A 135 4.71 -27.30 -31.03
C GLN A 135 5.88 -27.71 -30.13
N TRP A 136 7.06 -27.92 -30.70
CA TRP A 136 8.29 -28.24 -29.97
C TRP A 136 8.98 -27.01 -29.37
N GLN A 137 8.50 -25.80 -29.67
CA GLN A 137 9.02 -24.57 -29.09
C GLN A 137 8.35 -24.32 -27.73
N ILE A 138 8.76 -25.10 -26.72
CA ILE A 138 8.12 -25.19 -25.39
C ILE A 138 7.97 -23.81 -24.73
N TRP A 139 8.92 -22.90 -24.94
CA TRP A 139 8.84 -21.54 -24.38
C TRP A 139 7.59 -20.76 -24.82
N ARG A 140 7.08 -21.00 -26.04
CA ARG A 140 5.89 -20.31 -26.59
C ARG A 140 4.60 -20.57 -25.82
N TRP A 141 4.53 -21.72 -25.15
CA TRP A 141 3.41 -22.08 -24.30
C TRP A 141 3.28 -21.17 -23.08
N PHE A 142 4.34 -20.45 -22.71
CA PHE A 142 4.34 -19.57 -21.54
C PHE A 142 4.70 -18.11 -21.89
N SER A 143 5.53 -17.90 -22.91
CA SER A 143 6.06 -16.56 -23.27
C SER A 143 5.00 -15.58 -23.76
N HIS A 144 3.87 -16.08 -24.26
CA HIS A 144 2.77 -15.22 -24.69
C HIS A 144 2.20 -14.40 -23.53
N ALA A 145 2.30 -14.88 -22.28
CA ALA A 145 1.89 -14.15 -21.08
C ALA A 145 2.79 -12.93 -20.78
N LEU A 146 3.97 -12.84 -21.41
CA LEU A 146 4.90 -11.71 -21.26
C LEU A 146 4.62 -10.59 -22.29
N LEU A 147 3.81 -10.86 -23.32
CA LEU A 147 3.47 -9.89 -24.35
C LEU A 147 2.40 -8.92 -23.86
N HIS A 148 2.71 -7.61 -23.91
CA HIS A 148 1.78 -6.55 -23.51
C HIS A 148 1.66 -5.53 -24.64
N PHE A 149 0.43 -5.19 -25.01
CA PHE A 149 0.13 -4.32 -26.15
C PHE A 149 -0.31 -2.91 -25.74
N SER A 150 -0.47 -2.64 -24.44
CA SER A 150 -0.81 -1.32 -23.93
C SER A 150 -0.21 -1.06 -22.56
N VAL A 151 0.01 0.22 -22.26
CA VAL A 151 0.52 0.70 -20.97
C VAL A 151 -0.42 0.33 -19.82
N LEU A 152 -1.73 0.47 -20.03
CA LEU A 152 -2.73 0.10 -19.02
C LEU A 152 -2.68 -1.39 -18.71
N HIS A 153 -2.51 -2.24 -19.73
CA HIS A 153 -2.47 -3.69 -19.56
C HIS A 153 -1.23 -4.13 -18.75
N ILE A 154 -0.04 -3.57 -19.03
CA ILE A 154 1.15 -3.89 -18.23
C ILE A 154 1.02 -3.36 -16.80
N VAL A 155 0.50 -2.16 -16.58
CA VAL A 155 0.31 -1.61 -15.22
C VAL A 155 -0.64 -2.48 -14.40
N PHE A 156 -1.78 -2.91 -14.96
CA PHE A 156 -2.72 -3.80 -14.28
C PHE A 156 -2.06 -5.14 -13.91
N ASN A 157 -1.31 -5.74 -14.84
CA ASN A 157 -0.66 -7.02 -14.62
C ASN A 157 0.46 -6.94 -13.57
N LEU A 158 1.20 -5.82 -13.50
CA LEU A 158 2.22 -5.58 -12.47
C LEU A 158 1.60 -5.42 -11.08
N ILE A 159 0.48 -4.69 -10.96
CA ILE A 159 -0.25 -4.53 -9.70
C ILE A 159 -0.82 -5.88 -9.23
N TRP A 160 -1.41 -6.64 -10.16
CA TRP A 160 -2.00 -7.95 -9.88
C TRP A 160 -0.94 -8.99 -9.53
N CYS A 161 0.15 -9.10 -10.29
CA CYS A 161 1.24 -10.02 -9.98
C CYS A 161 1.90 -9.69 -8.62
N GLY A 162 2.03 -8.40 -8.30
CA GLY A 162 2.52 -7.94 -7.01
C GLY A 162 1.66 -8.36 -5.83
N SER A 163 0.32 -8.28 -5.94
CA SER A 163 -0.59 -8.69 -4.87
C SER A 163 -0.58 -10.21 -4.65
N TRP A 164 -0.59 -11.01 -5.72
CA TRP A 164 -0.53 -12.47 -5.63
C TRP A 164 0.81 -12.98 -5.10
N GLY A 165 1.92 -12.36 -5.51
CA GLY A 165 3.25 -12.69 -4.98
C GLY A 165 3.37 -12.42 -3.48
N ALA A 166 2.77 -11.34 -2.99
CA ALA A 166 2.72 -11.05 -1.56
C ALA A 166 1.88 -12.09 -0.79
N MET A 167 0.71 -12.46 -1.31
CA MET A 167 -0.17 -13.48 -0.70
C MET A 167 0.50 -14.85 -0.59
N LEU A 168 1.21 -15.30 -1.64
CA LEU A 168 1.95 -16.57 -1.63
C LEU A 168 3.07 -16.59 -0.58
N LYS A 169 3.79 -15.47 -0.42
CA LYS A 169 4.81 -15.35 0.63
C LYS A 169 4.20 -15.42 2.03
N THR A 170 3.11 -14.70 2.27
CA THR A 170 2.40 -14.72 3.56
C THR A 170 1.87 -16.12 3.87
N ALA A 171 1.28 -16.81 2.90
CA ALA A 171 0.81 -18.19 3.07
C ALA A 171 1.95 -19.16 3.42
N ARG A 172 3.12 -19.02 2.77
CA ARG A 172 4.31 -19.84 3.04
C ARG A 172 4.91 -19.56 4.43
N LEU A 173 4.90 -18.31 4.88
CA LEU A 173 5.37 -17.95 6.23
C LEU A 173 4.45 -18.52 7.32
N ILE A 174 3.12 -18.44 7.14
CA ILE A 174 2.15 -19.03 8.08
C ILE A 174 2.33 -20.55 8.18
N GLN A 175 2.55 -21.24 7.05
CA GLN A 175 2.81 -22.68 7.07
C GLN A 175 4.12 -23.05 7.78
N LEU A 176 5.19 -22.28 7.56
CA LEU A 176 6.47 -22.55 8.22
C LEU A 176 6.38 -22.32 9.74
N ASP A 177 5.69 -21.26 10.18
CA ASP A 177 5.49 -21.01 11.61
C ASP A 177 4.69 -22.13 12.28
N SER A 178 3.64 -22.67 11.64
CA SER A 178 2.90 -23.82 12.18
C SER A 178 3.74 -25.10 12.26
N TYR A 179 4.62 -25.34 11.28
CA TYR A 179 5.52 -26.50 11.31
C TYR A 179 6.61 -26.37 12.38
N PHE A 180 7.12 -25.15 12.63
CA PHE A 180 8.11 -24.91 13.69
C PHE A 180 7.49 -25.00 15.09
N SER A 181 6.25 -24.53 15.29
CA SER A 181 5.55 -24.73 16.56
C SER A 181 5.31 -26.21 16.87
N ASP A 182 4.93 -27.01 15.87
CA ASP A 182 4.68 -28.45 16.08
C ASP A 182 5.97 -29.22 16.38
N ILE A 183 7.09 -28.91 15.71
CA ILE A 183 8.40 -29.53 16.01
C ILE A 183 8.89 -29.17 17.41
N THR A 184 8.66 -27.94 17.86
CA THR A 184 9.07 -27.49 19.20
C THR A 184 8.25 -28.17 20.31
N VAL A 185 6.95 -28.39 20.08
CA VAL A 185 6.06 -29.09 21.02
C VAL A 185 6.36 -30.59 21.07
N VAL A 186 6.63 -31.23 19.92
CA VAL A 186 6.96 -32.68 19.88
C VAL A 186 8.35 -32.95 20.46
N GLY A 187 9.34 -32.07 20.24
CA GLY A 187 10.68 -32.20 20.82
C GLY A 187 10.72 -32.06 22.34
N ALA A 188 9.82 -31.26 22.92
CA ALA A 188 9.69 -31.12 24.37
C ALA A 188 9.01 -32.33 25.04
N ALA A 189 8.17 -33.07 24.32
CA ALA A 189 7.43 -34.23 24.83
C ALA A 189 8.26 -35.53 24.88
N GLN A 190 9.42 -35.59 24.23
CA GLN A 190 10.30 -36.78 24.19
C GLN A 190 11.49 -36.72 25.16
N LEU A 191 11.60 -35.67 25.96
CA LEU A 191 12.67 -35.47 26.96
C LEU A 191 12.17 -35.47 28.41
N GLY A 192 10.93 -35.92 28.66
CA GLY A 192 10.32 -36.03 29.99
C GLY A 192 10.14 -37.48 30.43
#